data_AF-A0A843EUK1-F1
#
_entry.id   AF-A0A843EUK1-F1
#
_cell.length_a   1.000
_cell.length_b   1.000
_cell.length_c   1.000
_cell.angle_alpha   90.00
_cell.angle_beta   90.00
_cell.angle_gamma   90.00
#
_symmetry.space_group_name_H-M   'P 1'
#
loop_
_entity.id
_entity.type
_entity.pdbx_description
1 polymer ?
#
loop_
_entity_poly.entity_id
_entity_poly.type
_entity_poly.pdbx_seq_one_letter_code
_entity_poly.pdbx_strand_id
1 'polypeptide(L)'
;MDDEAKLELMKDRIVKTYVCQKDIIKPLSKDFDCTPEELEHIFFEKLDMSQLLAFHATFETSQYECLINKLHADLRLCWFIGTLELVSKDDADELKVKLAQKIMDGQDYSDVLKEGQKELFELIKNSK
;
A
#
# COMPACT_ATOMS: atom_id res chain seq x y z
N MET A 1 20.61 11.39 31.95
CA MET A 1 20.38 10.65 30.70
C MET A 1 21.07 11.44 29.61
N ASP A 2 22.06 10.83 28.97
CA ASP A 2 22.75 11.42 27.82
C ASP A 2 21.79 11.60 26.63
N ASP A 3 22.23 12.32 25.60
CA ASP A 3 21.40 12.65 24.45
C ASP A 3 21.15 11.45 23.52
N GLU A 4 22.03 10.44 23.55
CA GLU A 4 21.89 9.20 22.78
C GLU A 4 20.77 8.34 23.36
N ALA A 5 20.75 8.14 24.67
CA ALA A 5 19.69 7.47 25.40
C ALA A 5 18.33 8.19 25.28
N LYS A 6 18.32 9.52 25.13
CA LYS A 6 17.09 10.26 24.80
C LYS A 6 16.59 9.93 23.40
N LEU A 7 17.49 9.91 22.42
CA LEU A 7 17.15 9.60 21.03
C LEU A 7 16.60 8.18 20.91
N GLU A 8 17.24 7.20 21.54
CA GLU A 8 16.77 5.82 21.60
C GLU A 8 15.36 5.73 22.22
N LEU A 9 15.15 6.38 23.36
CA LEU A 9 13.82 6.39 24.00
C LEU A 9 12.74 7.03 23.10
N MET A 10 13.09 8.06 22.33
CA MET A 10 12.16 8.68 21.39
C MET A 10 11.80 7.76 20.22
N LYS A 11 12.79 7.08 19.64
CA LYS A 11 12.57 6.11 18.55
C LYS A 11 11.67 4.96 19.01
N ASP A 12 11.94 4.39 20.18
CA ASP A 12 11.14 3.31 20.76
C ASP A 12 9.67 3.73 20.95
N ARG A 13 9.44 4.94 21.48
CA ARG A 13 8.10 5.49 21.67
C ARG A 13 7.32 5.63 20.38
N ILE A 14 7.96 6.05 19.29
CA ILE A 14 7.29 6.24 17.99
C ILE A 14 6.81 4.90 17.45
N VAL A 15 7.68 3.89 17.44
CA VAL A 15 7.36 2.54 16.94
C VAL A 15 6.24 1.89 17.76
N LYS A 16 6.22 2.16 19.07
CA LYS A 16 5.21 1.63 20.00
C LYS A 16 3.92 2.45 20.08
N THR A 17 3.78 3.52 19.29
CA THR A 17 2.50 4.24 19.23
C THR A 17 1.38 3.32 18.78
N TYR A 18 0.18 3.52 19.34
CA TYR A 18 -0.99 2.69 19.02
C TYR A 18 -1.26 2.59 17.51
N VAL A 19 -1.09 3.71 16.80
CA VAL A 19 -1.37 3.82 15.37
C VAL A 19 -0.35 3.00 14.57
N CYS A 20 0.96 3.17 14.81
CA CYS A 20 1.99 2.33 14.18
C CYS A 20 1.79 0.85 14.48
N GLN A 21 1.44 0.52 15.72
CA GLN A 21 1.19 -0.87 16.14
C GLN A 21 0.02 -1.51 15.40
N LYS A 22 -1.11 -0.79 15.34
CA LYS A 22 -2.34 -1.29 14.74
C LYS A 22 -2.23 -1.38 13.22
N ASP A 23 -1.69 -0.34 12.59
CA ASP A 23 -1.78 -0.18 11.14
C ASP A 23 -0.55 -0.73 10.41
N ILE A 24 0.61 -0.83 11.07
CA ILE A 24 1.88 -1.22 10.43
C ILE A 24 2.50 -2.47 11.07
N ILE A 25 2.90 -2.40 12.34
CA ILE A 25 3.73 -3.44 12.97
C ILE A 25 2.98 -4.77 13.03
N LYS A 26 1.78 -4.80 13.60
CA LYS A 26 1.03 -6.06 13.74
C LYS A 26 0.60 -6.67 12.41
N PRO A 27 0.10 -5.89 11.42
CA PRO A 27 -0.17 -6.44 10.09
C PRO A 27 1.08 -7.02 9.42
N LEU A 28 2.17 -6.25 9.33
CA LEU A 28 3.38 -6.71 8.66
C LEU A 28 4.06 -7.88 9.36
N SER A 29 3.99 -7.95 10.70
CA SER A 29 4.54 -9.09 11.44
C SER A 29 3.83 -10.39 11.07
N LYS A 30 2.51 -10.34 10.83
CA LYS A 30 1.76 -11.49 10.33
C LYS A 30 2.17 -11.85 8.90
N ASP A 31 2.35 -10.84 8.04
CA ASP A 31 2.75 -11.05 6.65
C ASP A 31 4.15 -11.66 6.52
N PHE A 32 5.07 -11.32 7.44
CA PHE A 32 6.43 -11.84 7.50
C PHE A 32 6.59 -13.08 8.37
N ASP A 33 5.53 -13.57 9.01
CA ASP A 33 5.56 -14.68 9.96
C ASP A 33 6.59 -14.48 11.09
N CYS A 34 6.62 -13.27 11.66
CA CYS A 34 7.47 -12.89 12.79
C CYS A 34 6.67 -12.28 13.95
N THR A 35 7.35 -12.01 15.06
CA THR A 35 6.74 -11.32 16.19
C THR A 35 6.76 -9.79 16.01
N PRO A 36 5.76 -9.07 16.55
CA PRO A 36 5.80 -7.61 16.61
C PRO A 36 7.11 -7.08 17.20
N GLU A 37 7.59 -7.67 18.29
CA GLU A 37 8.80 -7.25 18.99
C GLU A 37 10.06 -7.38 18.10
N GLU A 38 10.18 -8.45 17.30
CA GLU A 38 11.25 -8.60 16.32
C GLU A 38 11.19 -7.51 15.25
N LEU A 39 10.01 -7.22 14.73
CA LEU A 39 9.84 -6.19 13.71
C LEU A 39 10.10 -4.77 14.25
N GLU A 40 9.65 -4.49 15.48
CA GLU A 40 9.95 -3.25 16.19
C GLU A 40 11.45 -3.04 16.31
N HIS A 41 12.18 -4.08 16.71
CA HIS A 41 13.63 -4.03 16.85
C HIS A 41 14.33 -3.78 15.51
N ILE A 42 13.90 -4.44 14.43
CA ILE A 42 14.44 -4.19 13.08
C ILE A 42 14.23 -2.73 12.67
N PHE A 43 13.01 -2.20 12.84
CA PHE A 43 12.74 -0.81 12.46
C PHE A 43 13.49 0.18 13.34
N PHE A 44 13.62 -0.12 14.63
CA PHE A 44 14.46 0.66 15.53
C PHE A 44 15.92 0.69 15.07
N GLU A 45 16.51 -0.43 14.66
CA GLU A 45 17.90 -0.48 14.21
C GLU A 45 18.12 0.15 12.84
N LYS A 46 17.18 -0.04 11.91
CA LYS A 46 17.36 0.34 10.49
C LYS A 46 16.86 1.73 10.15
N LEU A 47 15.90 2.27 10.89
CA LEU A 47 15.33 3.58 10.59
C LEU A 47 15.96 4.67 11.45
N ASP A 48 16.28 5.79 10.82
CA ASP A 48 16.68 7.00 11.54
C ASP A 48 15.46 7.71 12.17
N MET A 49 15.74 8.73 12.97
CA MET A 49 14.69 9.47 13.67
C MET A 49 13.73 10.19 12.72
N SER A 50 14.22 10.72 11.60
CA SER A 50 13.39 11.43 10.62
C SER A 50 12.41 10.50 9.91
N GLN A 51 12.89 9.29 9.56
CA GLN A 51 12.08 8.24 8.97
C GLN A 51 10.99 7.75 9.93
N LEU A 52 11.34 7.56 11.21
CA LEU A 52 10.37 7.16 12.23
C LEU A 52 9.30 8.25 12.46
N LEU A 53 9.69 9.52 12.51
CA LEU A 53 8.72 10.62 12.66
C LEU A 53 7.74 10.71 11.49
N ALA A 54 8.20 10.42 10.27
CA ALA A 54 7.36 10.41 9.07
C ALA A 54 6.67 9.06 8.82
N PHE A 55 6.86 8.07 9.70
CA PHE A 55 6.62 6.67 9.35
C PHE A 55 5.16 6.39 9.04
N HIS A 56 4.26 6.79 9.93
CA HIS A 56 2.83 6.54 9.77
C HIS A 56 2.24 7.31 8.59
N ALA A 57 2.56 8.59 8.44
CA ALA A 57 2.11 9.39 7.29
C ALA A 57 2.59 8.81 5.95
N THR A 58 3.84 8.34 5.90
CA THR A 58 4.41 7.68 4.71
C THR A 58 3.71 6.37 4.41
N PHE A 59 3.38 5.60 5.45
CA PHE A 59 2.63 4.36 5.29
C PHE A 59 1.23 4.63 4.71
N GLU A 60 0.49 5.59 5.26
CA GLU A 60 -0.85 5.95 4.76
C GLU A 60 -0.83 6.37 3.29
N THR A 61 0.13 7.20 2.87
CA THR A 61 0.23 7.61 1.46
C THR A 61 0.65 6.46 0.55
N SER A 62 1.50 5.56 1.04
CA SER A 62 1.96 4.40 0.27
C SER A 62 0.85 3.35 0.04
N GLN A 63 -0.16 3.26 0.92
CA GLN A 63 -1.25 2.29 0.75
C GLN A 63 -1.98 2.49 -0.57
N TYR A 64 -2.24 3.74 -0.94
CA TYR A 64 -2.90 4.07 -2.20
C TYR A 64 -2.06 3.64 -3.40
N GLU A 65 -0.75 3.94 -3.37
CA GLU A 65 0.16 3.56 -4.45
C GLU A 65 0.29 2.03 -4.59
N CYS A 66 0.46 1.33 -3.47
CA CYS A 66 0.48 -0.14 -3.42
C CYS A 66 -0.81 -0.74 -4.00
N LEU A 67 -1.96 -0.16 -3.66
CA LEU A 67 -3.26 -0.61 -4.16
C LEU A 67 -3.40 -0.43 -5.68
N ILE A 68 -2.98 0.74 -6.20
CA ILE A 68 -2.98 1.02 -7.64
C ILE A 68 -2.09 0.02 -8.39
N ASN A 69 -0.90 -0.27 -7.85
CA ASN A 69 0.03 -1.24 -8.42
C ASN A 69 -0.54 -2.67 -8.38
N LYS A 70 -1.20 -3.04 -7.28
CA LYS A 70 -1.88 -4.33 -7.17
C LYS A 70 -3.00 -4.47 -8.19
N LEU A 71 -3.87 -3.47 -8.33
CA LEU A 71 -4.91 -3.44 -9.36
C LEU A 71 -4.33 -3.53 -10.77
N HIS A 72 -3.21 -2.83 -11.03
CA HIS A 72 -2.53 -2.91 -12.31
C HIS A 72 -2.08 -4.32 -12.66
N ALA A 73 -1.50 -5.04 -11.68
CA ALA A 73 -1.08 -6.42 -11.83
C ALA A 73 -2.28 -7.38 -11.99
N ASP A 74 -3.26 -7.30 -11.10
CA ASP A 74 -4.40 -8.23 -11.04
C ASP A 74 -5.36 -8.08 -12.24
N LEU A 75 -5.51 -6.86 -12.77
CA LEU A 75 -6.22 -6.59 -14.03
C LEU A 75 -5.37 -6.86 -15.27
N ARG A 76 -4.09 -7.24 -15.11
CA ARG A 76 -3.14 -7.54 -16.19
C ARG A 76 -3.00 -6.38 -17.18
N LEU A 77 -3.09 -5.14 -16.70
CA LEU A 77 -3.08 -3.95 -17.54
C LEU A 77 -1.75 -3.76 -18.31
N CYS A 78 -0.65 -4.35 -17.82
CA CYS A 78 0.62 -4.39 -18.56
C CYS A 78 0.47 -5.01 -19.96
N TRP A 79 -0.41 -6.00 -20.12
CA TRP A 79 -0.71 -6.62 -21.41
C TRP A 79 -1.54 -5.69 -22.27
N PHE A 80 -2.64 -5.16 -21.73
CA PHE A 80 -3.63 -4.42 -22.52
C PHE A 80 -3.22 -3.00 -22.86
N ILE A 81 -2.38 -2.36 -22.04
CA ILE A 81 -1.84 -1.02 -22.33
C ILE A 81 -0.58 -1.13 -23.18
N GLY A 82 0.43 -1.86 -22.70
CA GLY A 82 1.79 -1.78 -23.27
C GLY A 82 2.09 -2.81 -24.35
N THR A 83 1.54 -4.02 -24.26
CA THR A 83 1.90 -5.12 -25.18
C THR A 83 0.94 -5.24 -26.35
N LEU A 84 -0.36 -5.18 -26.07
CA LEU A 84 -1.43 -5.35 -27.04
C LEU A 84 -2.04 -4.02 -27.49
N GLU A 85 -1.77 -2.93 -26.74
CA GLU A 85 -2.25 -1.57 -27.03
C GLU A 85 -3.78 -1.50 -27.27
N LEU A 86 -4.54 -2.37 -26.60
CA LEU A 86 -6.00 -2.46 -26.70
C LEU A 86 -6.70 -1.44 -25.79
N VAL A 87 -6.03 -0.94 -24.77
CA VAL A 87 -6.60 0.03 -23.82
C VAL A 87 -5.65 1.20 -23.70
N SER A 88 -6.18 2.42 -23.80
CA SER A 88 -5.37 3.62 -23.64
C SER A 88 -4.83 3.71 -22.21
N LYS A 89 -3.69 4.39 -22.05
CA LYS A 89 -3.12 4.61 -20.73
C LYS A 89 -4.08 5.40 -19.84
N ASP A 90 -4.75 6.41 -20.40
CA ASP A 90 -5.67 7.28 -19.68
C ASP A 90 -6.89 6.52 -19.17
N ASP A 91 -7.54 5.71 -20.02
CA ASP A 91 -8.70 4.89 -19.61
C ASP A 91 -8.32 3.88 -18.50
N ALA A 92 -7.13 3.29 -18.61
CA ALA A 92 -6.65 2.34 -17.62
C ALA A 92 -6.26 3.03 -16.30
N ASP A 93 -5.73 4.25 -16.35
CA ASP A 93 -5.44 5.05 -15.16
C ASP A 93 -6.73 5.49 -14.47
N GLU A 94 -7.74 5.95 -15.21
CA GLU A 94 -9.06 6.29 -14.68
C GLU A 94 -9.74 5.08 -14.03
N LEU A 95 -9.70 3.90 -14.67
CA LEU A 95 -10.24 2.66 -14.11
C LEU A 95 -9.56 2.32 -12.78
N LYS A 96 -8.23 2.37 -12.71
CA LYS A 96 -7.49 2.07 -11.46
C LYS A 96 -7.85 3.05 -10.35
N VAL A 97 -7.90 4.35 -10.64
CA VAL A 97 -8.25 5.39 -9.64
C VAL A 97 -9.66 5.17 -9.10
N LYS A 98 -10.62 4.90 -9.98
CA LYS A 98 -12.01 4.62 -9.60
C LYS A 98 -12.12 3.38 -8.70
N LEU A 99 -11.45 2.29 -9.05
CA LEU A 99 -11.47 1.05 -8.25
C LEU A 99 -10.73 1.23 -6.92
N ALA A 100 -9.60 1.93 -6.92
CA ALA A 100 -8.86 2.22 -5.70
C ALA A 100 -9.70 3.03 -4.71
N GLN A 101 -10.41 4.07 -5.17
CA GLN A 101 -11.27 4.88 -4.30
C GLN A 101 -12.35 4.03 -3.63
N LYS A 102 -13.02 3.13 -4.37
CA LYS A 102 -14.04 2.23 -3.80
C LYS A 102 -13.50 1.35 -2.67
N ILE A 103 -12.28 0.84 -2.82
CA ILE A 103 -11.62 0.00 -1.82
C ILE A 103 -11.22 0.84 -0.61
N MET A 104 -10.72 2.05 -0.83
CA MET A 104 -10.42 3.01 0.25
C MET A 104 -11.67 3.43 1.03
N ASP A 105 -12.83 3.49 0.36
CA ASP A 105 -14.13 3.74 0.99
C ASP A 105 -14.69 2.52 1.77
N GLY A 106 -13.95 1.40 1.78
CA GLY A 106 -14.25 0.22 2.58
C GLY A 106 -14.92 -0.95 1.84
N GLN A 107 -14.98 -0.92 0.51
CA GLN A 107 -15.48 -2.06 -0.27
C GLN A 107 -14.46 -3.21 -0.30
N ASP A 108 -14.96 -4.45 -0.38
CA ASP A 108 -14.13 -5.64 -0.47
C ASP A 108 -13.29 -5.66 -1.75
N TYR A 109 -12.00 -5.96 -1.62
CA TYR A 109 -11.05 -5.98 -2.73
C TYR A 109 -11.47 -6.95 -3.84
N SER A 110 -11.93 -8.16 -3.48
CA SER A 110 -12.26 -9.21 -4.45
C SER A 110 -13.50 -8.82 -5.28
N ASP A 111 -14.49 -8.19 -4.65
CA ASP A 111 -15.69 -7.76 -5.35
C ASP A 111 -15.44 -6.56 -6.26
N VAL A 112 -14.65 -5.58 -5.81
CA VAL A 112 -14.21 -4.46 -6.65
C VAL A 112 -13.36 -4.95 -7.82
N LEU A 113 -12.47 -5.93 -7.62
CA LEU A 113 -11.66 -6.50 -8.69
C LEU A 113 -12.54 -7.16 -9.78
N LYS A 114 -13.59 -7.92 -9.39
CA LYS A 114 -14.54 -8.51 -10.35
C LYS A 114 -15.29 -7.45 -11.14
N GLU A 115 -15.66 -6.34 -10.51
CA GLU A 115 -16.25 -5.20 -11.21
C GLU A 115 -15.26 -4.60 -12.21
N GLY A 116 -14.02 -4.36 -11.78
CA GLY A 116 -12.95 -3.86 -12.64
C GLY A 116 -12.67 -4.75 -13.85
N GLN A 117 -12.73 -6.07 -13.71
CA GLN A 117 -12.59 -7.02 -14.81
C GLN A 117 -13.70 -6.90 -15.85
N LYS A 118 -14.95 -6.67 -15.40
CA LYS A 118 -16.09 -6.44 -16.31
C LYS A 118 -15.95 -5.11 -17.06
N GLU A 119 -15.59 -4.05 -16.34
CA GLU A 119 -15.35 -2.74 -16.95
C GLU A 119 -14.21 -2.79 -17.97
N LEU A 120 -13.09 -3.44 -17.61
CA LEU A 120 -11.96 -3.64 -18.53
C LEU A 120 -12.37 -4.42 -19.79
N PHE A 121 -13.19 -5.46 -19.65
CA PHE A 121 -13.68 -6.21 -20.81
C PHE A 121 -14.53 -5.34 -21.74
N GLU A 122 -15.37 -4.46 -21.21
CA GLU A 122 -16.13 -3.51 -22.02
C GLU A 122 -15.21 -2.46 -22.68
N LEU A 123 -14.16 -1.99 -22.00
CA LEU A 123 -13.15 -1.12 -22.61
C LEU A 123 -12.48 -1.81 -23.81
N ILE A 124 -12.07 -3.07 -23.65
CA ILE A 124 -11.46 -3.84 -24.74
C ILE A 124 -12.45 -4.07 -25.88
N LYS A 125 -13.72 -4.36 -25.59
CA LYS A 125 -14.74 -4.57 -26.64
C LYS A 125 -15.03 -3.32 -27.46
N ASN A 126 -14.94 -2.15 -26.82
CA ASN A 126 -15.14 -0.86 -27.47
C ASN A 126 -13.83 -0.28 -28.03
N SER A 127 -12.70 -0.97 -27.80
CA SER A 127 -11.42 -0.65 -28.43
C SER A 127 -11.46 -1.02 -29.92
N LYS A 128 -10.70 -0.27 -30.72
CA LYS A 128 -10.73 -0.31 -32.18
C LYS A 128 -10.10 -1.57 -32.76
#